data_AF-A0A4S4G3L7-F1
#
_entry.id   AF-A0A4S4G3L7-F1
#
_cell.length_a   1.000
_cell.length_b   1.000
_cell.length_c   1.000
_cell.angle_alpha   90.00
_cell.angle_beta   90.00
_cell.angle_gamma   90.00
#
_symmetry.space_group_name_H-M   'P 1'
#
loop_
_entity.id
_entity.type
_entity.pdbx_description
1 polymer ?
#
loop_
_entity_poly.entity_id
_entity_poly.type
_entity_poly.pdbx_seq_one_letter_code
_entity_poly.pdbx_strand_id
1 'polypeptide(L)'
;MLQEETGSVYLKWREPVDEIRGMAALIKTMVYRDNDLTFSDVRIAVPDRAWAVRMGDALLRAPLPPGAKRTAVPDNCSSVSMGSVASLAALEPLPALVVVLGAVEGLLDACGEDRAKAAPRSAEVCGALARAGAEKGSRLLISGFQRVEVEAARAMGVVVRRPRREDGRDVAFARRSPWVDEAAGDDLRVVSGEQFFAAWVAGRAF
;
A
#
# COMPACT_ATOMS: atom_id res chain seq x y z
N MET A 1 -17.58 -8.60 -13.25
CA MET A 1 -16.95 -9.91 -13.02
C MET A 1 -15.46 -9.72 -13.18
N LEU A 2 -14.78 -9.32 -12.09
CA LEU A 2 -13.32 -9.23 -11.98
C LEU A 2 -12.87 -10.33 -11.00
N GLN A 3 -13.30 -11.55 -11.30
CA GLN A 3 -12.86 -12.76 -10.61
C GLN A 3 -11.70 -13.30 -11.43
N GLU A 4 -10.62 -13.74 -10.76
CA GLU A 4 -9.43 -14.45 -11.31
C GLU A 4 -8.10 -13.70 -11.43
N GLU A 5 -7.87 -12.61 -10.69
CA GLU A 5 -6.49 -12.13 -10.46
C GLU A 5 -6.17 -12.20 -8.97
N THR A 6 -6.09 -13.42 -8.44
CA THR A 6 -5.63 -13.76 -7.08
C THR A 6 -4.10 -13.69 -6.99
N GLY A 7 -3.51 -12.59 -7.46
CA GLY A 7 -2.07 -12.36 -7.45
C GLY A 7 -1.68 -11.17 -6.58
N SER A 8 -0.56 -11.28 -5.88
CA SER A 8 0.04 -10.15 -5.16
C SER A 8 0.58 -9.13 -6.19
N VAL A 9 0.12 -7.88 -6.11
CA VAL A 9 0.61 -6.79 -6.99
C VAL A 9 1.45 -5.82 -6.17
N TYR A 10 2.63 -5.47 -6.70
CA TYR A 10 3.45 -4.38 -6.22
C TYR A 10 3.23 -3.13 -7.08
N LEU A 11 2.58 -2.13 -6.51
CA LEU A 11 2.32 -0.83 -7.11
C LEU A 11 3.48 0.12 -6.83
N LYS A 12 4.09 0.60 -7.91
CA LYS A 12 5.26 1.46 -7.88
C LYS A 12 4.86 2.89 -8.23
N TRP A 13 5.04 3.79 -7.26
CA TRP A 13 4.74 5.22 -7.39
C TRP A 13 6.02 6.03 -7.52
N ARG A 14 5.92 7.25 -8.05
CA ARG A 14 7.09 8.11 -8.21
C ARG A 14 7.63 8.60 -6.86
N GLU A 15 6.82 9.30 -6.07
CA GLU A 15 7.19 9.86 -4.76
C GLU A 15 6.21 9.40 -3.64
N PRO A 16 6.56 9.56 -2.35
CA PRO A 16 5.66 9.19 -1.23
C PRO A 16 4.28 9.86 -1.29
N VAL A 17 4.21 11.09 -1.82
CA VAL A 17 2.94 11.81 -1.97
C VAL A 17 2.06 11.19 -3.05
N ASP A 18 2.66 10.65 -4.11
CA ASP A 18 1.95 10.00 -5.21
C ASP A 18 1.39 8.65 -4.75
N GLU A 19 2.17 7.90 -3.95
CA GLU A 19 1.68 6.68 -3.31
C GLU A 19 0.41 6.93 -2.50
N ILE A 20 0.46 7.89 -1.56
CA ILE A 20 -0.68 8.13 -0.67
C ILE A 20 -1.92 8.58 -1.45
N ARG A 21 -1.75 9.52 -2.39
CA ARG A 21 -2.87 10.05 -3.18
C ARG A 21 -3.43 9.00 -4.14
N GLY A 22 -2.54 8.31 -4.84
CA GLY A 22 -2.90 7.29 -5.82
C GLY A 22 -3.58 6.08 -5.19
N MET A 23 -3.05 5.60 -4.07
CA MET A 23 -3.66 4.49 -3.33
C MET A 23 -5.01 4.88 -2.74
N ALA A 24 -5.16 6.10 -2.22
CA ALA A 24 -6.46 6.56 -1.71
C ALA A 24 -7.52 6.60 -2.82
N ALA A 25 -7.17 7.12 -4.00
CA ALA A 25 -8.06 7.14 -5.15
C ALA A 25 -8.38 5.72 -5.66
N LEU A 26 -7.40 4.82 -5.68
CA LEU A 26 -7.58 3.43 -6.08
C LEU A 26 -8.53 2.69 -5.13
N ILE A 27 -8.28 2.74 -3.81
CA ILE A 27 -9.13 2.09 -2.79
C ILE A 27 -10.56 2.60 -2.91
N LYS A 28 -10.75 3.92 -3.00
CA LYS A 28 -12.08 4.52 -3.17
C LYS A 28 -12.74 4.02 -4.46
N THR A 29 -11.99 3.91 -5.55
CA THR A 29 -12.52 3.39 -6.81
C THR A 29 -12.88 1.91 -6.72
N MET A 30 -12.11 1.09 -6.01
CA MET A 30 -12.43 -0.32 -5.76
C MET A 30 -13.72 -0.44 -4.96
N VAL A 31 -13.83 0.22 -3.81
CA VAL A 31 -15.03 0.20 -2.94
C VAL A 31 -16.28 0.68 -3.67
N TYR A 32 -16.17 1.71 -4.51
CA TYR A 32 -17.33 2.26 -5.22
C TYR A 32 -17.75 1.48 -6.47
N ARG A 33 -16.90 0.58 -6.99
CA ARG A 33 -17.18 -0.23 -8.18
C ARG A 33 -17.44 -1.69 -7.88
N ASP A 34 -16.89 -2.18 -6.78
CA ASP A 34 -17.04 -3.53 -6.30
C ASP A 34 -18.14 -3.58 -5.25
N ASN A 35 -19.32 -4.09 -5.62
CA ASN A 35 -20.48 -4.11 -4.73
C ASN A 35 -20.27 -4.99 -3.48
N ASP A 36 -19.27 -5.85 -3.50
CA ASP A 36 -18.94 -6.76 -2.39
C ASP A 36 -17.80 -6.23 -1.51
N LEU A 37 -17.27 -5.02 -1.77
CA LEU A 37 -16.21 -4.39 -0.99
C LEU A 37 -16.69 -3.08 -0.35
N THR A 38 -16.69 -3.01 0.98
CA THR A 38 -16.95 -1.79 1.74
C THR A 38 -15.67 -1.25 2.39
N PHE A 39 -15.69 -0.02 2.90
CA PHE A 39 -14.54 0.54 3.63
C PHE A 39 -14.20 -0.23 4.91
N SER A 40 -15.16 -0.93 5.54
CA SER A 40 -14.87 -1.82 6.69
C SER A 40 -14.10 -3.08 6.31
N ASP A 41 -14.14 -3.46 5.04
CA ASP A 41 -13.44 -4.61 4.48
C ASP A 41 -12.02 -4.25 3.99
N VAL A 42 -11.58 -3.00 4.23
CA VAL A 42 -10.25 -2.53 3.86
C VAL A 42 -9.39 -2.36 5.12
N ARG A 43 -8.20 -2.97 5.10
CA ARG A 43 -7.15 -2.73 6.10
C ARG A 43 -5.89 -2.24 5.43
N ILE A 44 -5.28 -1.21 6.02
CA ILE A 44 -4.08 -0.59 5.47
C ILE A 44 -2.95 -0.69 6.52
N ALA A 45 -1.90 -1.43 6.18
CA ALA A 45 -0.65 -1.32 6.89
C ALA A 45 0.12 -0.08 6.45
N VAL A 46 0.58 0.68 7.42
CA VAL A 46 1.34 1.91 7.24
C VAL A 46 2.64 1.87 8.04
N PRO A 47 3.68 2.61 7.60
CA PRO A 47 4.94 2.66 8.34
C PRO A 47 4.85 3.26 9.73
N ASP A 48 4.11 4.36 9.86
CA ASP A 48 4.02 5.12 11.08
C ASP A 48 2.69 5.89 11.18
N ARG A 49 2.54 6.63 12.28
CA ARG A 49 1.39 7.48 12.53
C ARG A 49 1.25 8.62 11.52
N ALA A 50 2.35 9.17 11.01
CA ALA A 50 2.31 10.28 10.06
C ALA A 50 1.74 9.80 8.71
N TRP A 51 2.13 8.61 8.25
CA TRP A 51 1.54 7.97 7.07
C TRP A 51 0.05 7.67 7.29
N ALA A 52 -0.33 7.16 8.47
CA ALA A 52 -1.74 6.90 8.80
C ALA A 52 -2.60 8.16 8.66
N VAL A 53 -2.13 9.29 9.23
CA VAL A 53 -2.84 10.58 9.16
C VAL A 53 -2.94 11.08 7.72
N ARG A 54 -1.84 11.04 6.97
CA ARG A 54 -1.81 11.48 5.56
C ARG A 54 -2.71 10.61 4.68
N MET A 55 -2.74 9.30 4.91
CA MET A 55 -3.61 8.37 4.19
C MET A 55 -5.08 8.58 4.53
N GLY A 56 -5.41 8.79 5.80
CA GLY A 56 -6.77 9.14 6.23
C GLY A 56 -7.27 10.44 5.55
N ASP A 57 -6.45 11.50 5.57
CA ASP A 57 -6.80 12.75 4.88
C ASP A 57 -6.93 12.56 3.36
N ALA A 58 -6.04 11.76 2.75
CA ALA A 58 -6.11 11.45 1.32
C ALA A 58 -7.37 10.66 0.95
N LEU A 59 -7.81 9.68 1.75
CA LEU A 59 -9.06 8.93 1.53
C LEU A 59 -10.29 9.85 1.57
N LEU A 60 -10.32 10.78 2.52
CA LEU A 60 -11.38 11.77 2.64
C LEU A 60 -11.41 12.71 1.42
N ARG A 61 -10.24 13.14 0.92
CA ARG A 61 -10.12 14.08 -0.20
C ARG A 61 -10.15 13.44 -1.58
N ALA A 62 -9.94 12.14 -1.68
CA ALA A 62 -9.88 11.45 -2.96
C ALA A 62 -11.18 11.67 -3.75
N PRO A 63 -11.09 12.01 -5.06
CA PRO A 63 -12.26 12.21 -5.88
C PRO A 63 -13.05 10.90 -6.00
N LEU A 64 -14.37 11.01 -6.08
CA LEU A 64 -15.23 9.87 -6.39
C LEU A 64 -15.00 9.42 -7.84
N PRO A 65 -15.06 8.11 -8.11
CA PRO A 65 -14.94 7.64 -9.49
C PRO A 65 -16.16 8.10 -10.32
N PRO A 66 -16.00 8.31 -11.64
CA PRO A 66 -17.11 8.65 -12.52
C PRO A 66 -18.26 7.64 -12.38
N GLY A 67 -19.49 8.15 -12.21
CA GLY A 67 -20.69 7.32 -12.03
C GLY A 67 -20.98 6.89 -10.60
N ALA A 68 -20.12 7.22 -9.62
CA ALA A 68 -20.42 7.01 -8.21
C ALA A 68 -21.64 7.83 -7.77
N LYS A 69 -22.66 7.16 -7.24
CA LYS A 69 -23.76 7.83 -6.55
C LYS A 69 -23.35 8.07 -5.10
N ARG A 70 -23.29 9.34 -4.68
CA ARG A 70 -22.94 9.78 -3.32
C ARG A 70 -23.80 9.17 -2.21
N THR A 71 -24.91 8.52 -2.55
CA THR A 71 -25.88 7.89 -1.66
C THR A 71 -25.76 6.37 -1.58
N ALA A 72 -24.89 5.72 -2.37
CA ALA A 72 -24.84 4.26 -2.46
C ALA A 72 -23.91 3.60 -1.42
N VAL A 73 -22.92 4.34 -0.91
CA VAL A 73 -21.98 3.87 0.10
C VAL A 73 -21.89 4.97 1.15
N PRO A 74 -22.14 4.72 2.45
CA PRO A 74 -21.81 5.69 3.48
C PRO A 74 -20.34 6.07 3.30
N ASP A 75 -20.01 7.36 3.18
CA ASP A 75 -18.63 7.86 3.15
C ASP A 75 -17.97 7.67 4.54
N ASN A 76 -17.93 6.44 5.05
CA ASN A 76 -17.30 6.07 6.31
C ASN A 76 -15.84 5.68 6.04
N CYS A 77 -15.08 6.50 5.31
CA CYS A 77 -13.62 6.31 5.21
C CYS A 77 -12.95 6.17 6.61
N SER A 78 -13.61 6.64 7.66
CA SER A 78 -13.28 6.42 9.08
C SER A 78 -13.36 4.97 9.56
N SER A 79 -14.02 4.05 8.84
CA SER A 79 -14.07 2.62 9.14
C SER A 79 -12.89 1.84 8.57
N VAL A 80 -12.07 2.47 7.71
CA VAL A 80 -10.81 1.89 7.25
C VAL A 80 -9.87 1.81 8.44
N SER A 81 -9.46 0.60 8.79
CA SER A 81 -8.47 0.43 9.85
C SER A 81 -7.07 0.56 9.29
N MET A 82 -6.28 1.39 9.96
CA MET A 82 -4.87 1.62 9.69
C MET A 82 -4.03 1.18 10.88
N GLY A 83 -2.92 0.51 10.63
CA GLY A 83 -2.03 0.04 11.68
C GLY A 83 -0.65 -0.30 11.16
N SER A 84 0.25 -0.70 12.04
CA SER A 84 1.55 -1.22 11.62
C SER A 84 1.37 -2.55 10.87
N VAL A 85 2.35 -2.97 10.08
CA VAL A 85 2.27 -4.27 9.39
C VAL A 85 2.16 -5.43 10.40
N ALA A 86 2.80 -5.32 11.57
CA ALA A 86 2.66 -6.30 12.65
C ALA A 86 1.22 -6.41 13.17
N SER A 87 0.44 -5.32 13.15
CA SER A 87 -0.97 -5.37 13.55
C SER A 87 -1.86 -6.11 12.55
N LEU A 88 -1.42 -6.28 11.29
CA LEU A 88 -2.16 -7.09 10.31
C LEU A 88 -2.08 -8.59 10.64
N ALA A 89 -0.96 -9.06 11.20
CA ALA A 89 -0.76 -10.48 11.48
C ALA A 89 -1.69 -11.02 12.57
N ALA A 90 -2.21 -10.14 13.43
CA ALA A 90 -3.14 -10.45 14.51
C ALA A 90 -4.62 -10.42 14.10
N LEU A 91 -4.94 -10.11 12.83
CA LEU A 91 -6.32 -10.02 12.35
C LEU A 91 -6.83 -11.39 11.90
N GLU A 92 -7.87 -11.87 12.56
CA GLU A 92 -8.63 -13.08 12.18
C GLU A 92 -10.14 -12.77 12.32
N PRO A 93 -10.95 -12.92 11.26
CA PRO A 93 -10.57 -13.27 9.89
C PRO A 93 -9.88 -12.11 9.13
N LEU A 94 -9.16 -12.45 8.06
CA LEU A 94 -8.55 -11.46 7.18
C LEU A 94 -9.62 -10.67 6.40
N PRO A 95 -9.41 -9.36 6.17
CA PRO A 95 -10.33 -8.51 5.42
C PRO A 95 -10.29 -8.82 3.92
N ALA A 96 -11.34 -8.46 3.18
CA ALA A 96 -11.39 -8.68 1.72
C ALA A 96 -10.33 -7.89 0.94
N LEU A 97 -9.81 -6.79 1.50
CA LEU A 97 -8.69 -6.04 0.92
C LEU A 97 -7.66 -5.66 1.99
N VAL A 98 -6.44 -6.15 1.81
CA VAL A 98 -5.24 -5.76 2.55
C VAL A 98 -4.36 -4.88 1.67
N VAL A 99 -3.99 -3.71 2.19
CA VAL A 99 -3.10 -2.76 1.52
C VAL A 99 -1.86 -2.55 2.39
N VAL A 100 -0.67 -2.59 1.81
CA VAL A 100 0.59 -2.27 2.51
C VAL A 100 1.23 -1.07 1.84
N LEU A 101 1.42 0.03 2.57
CA LEU A 101 2.05 1.25 2.06
C LEU A 101 3.50 1.36 2.51
N GLY A 102 4.33 2.04 1.72
CA GLY A 102 5.71 2.34 2.09
C GLY A 102 6.60 1.11 2.10
N ALA A 103 6.34 0.12 1.25
CA ALA A 103 7.14 -1.09 1.08
C ALA A 103 8.46 -0.81 0.36
N VAL A 104 9.30 0.00 1.01
CA VAL A 104 10.66 0.38 0.59
C VAL A 104 11.65 0.13 1.72
N GLU A 105 12.89 -0.20 1.36
CA GLU A 105 13.99 -0.48 2.30
C GLU A 105 14.14 0.61 3.36
N GLY A 106 14.19 0.19 4.63
CA GLY A 106 14.34 1.03 5.81
C GLY A 106 13.05 1.61 6.38
N LEU A 107 11.92 1.52 5.68
CA LEU A 107 10.68 2.17 6.14
C LEU A 107 9.81 1.22 6.98
N LEU A 108 9.57 0.00 6.48
CA LEU A 108 8.78 -1.03 7.18
C LEU A 108 9.65 -2.08 7.89
N ASP A 109 10.85 -2.31 7.39
CA ASP A 109 11.85 -3.27 7.87
C ASP A 109 12.79 -2.69 8.93
N ALA A 110 12.69 -1.39 9.24
CA ALA A 110 13.46 -0.74 10.30
C ALA A 110 12.56 0.04 11.27
N CYS A 111 11.57 -0.64 11.87
CA CYS A 111 10.85 -0.08 13.01
C CYS A 111 11.81 0.18 14.18
N GLY A 112 12.37 1.38 14.26
CA GLY A 112 12.95 1.98 15.48
C GLY A 112 14.08 1.19 16.14
N GLU A 113 15.31 1.60 15.85
CA GLU A 113 16.54 1.37 16.63
C GLU A 113 17.08 -0.06 16.81
N ASP A 114 16.37 -1.14 16.48
CA ASP A 114 16.92 -2.49 16.69
C ASP A 114 16.62 -3.49 15.56
N ARG A 115 17.59 -3.65 14.65
CA ARG A 115 17.55 -4.60 13.52
C ARG A 115 17.30 -6.05 13.99
N ALA A 116 17.69 -6.40 15.21
CA ALA A 116 17.48 -7.73 15.79
C ALA A 116 16.00 -7.99 16.15
N LYS A 117 15.21 -6.94 16.41
CA LYS A 117 13.76 -7.03 16.67
C LYS A 117 12.91 -6.88 15.40
N ALA A 118 13.50 -6.45 14.29
CA ALA A 118 12.83 -6.30 13.01
C ALA A 118 12.67 -7.63 12.25
N ALA A 119 13.65 -8.54 12.33
CA ALA A 119 13.63 -9.80 11.60
C ALA A 119 12.46 -10.75 11.96
N PRO A 120 12.07 -10.94 13.25
CA PRO A 120 10.90 -11.75 13.60
C PRO A 120 9.58 -11.15 13.09
N ARG A 121 9.48 -9.81 13.08
CA ARG A 121 8.30 -9.09 12.55
C ARG A 121 8.17 -9.25 11.04
N SER A 122 9.28 -9.27 10.30
CA SER A 122 9.24 -9.51 8.86
C SER A 122 8.66 -10.89 8.52
N ALA A 123 9.02 -11.94 9.26
CA ALA A 123 8.48 -13.29 9.02
C ALA A 123 6.98 -13.41 9.33
N GLU A 124 6.53 -12.85 10.46
CA GLU A 124 5.10 -12.82 10.83
C GLU A 124 4.27 -12.00 9.82
N VAL A 125 4.84 -10.88 9.36
CA VAL A 125 4.27 -10.06 8.29
C VAL A 125 4.21 -10.81 6.97
N CYS A 126 5.31 -11.44 6.54
CA CYS A 126 5.34 -12.28 5.33
C CYS A 126 4.30 -13.40 5.44
N GLY A 127 4.15 -14.02 6.61
CA GLY A 127 3.11 -15.03 6.85
C GLY A 127 1.68 -14.46 6.78
N ALA A 128 1.42 -13.28 7.34
CA ALA A 128 0.12 -12.61 7.23
C ALA A 128 -0.22 -12.22 5.79
N LEU A 129 0.77 -11.73 5.04
CA LEU A 129 0.62 -11.34 3.65
C LEU A 129 0.46 -12.56 2.73
N ALA A 130 1.24 -13.62 2.94
CA ALA A 130 1.08 -14.89 2.23
C ALA A 130 -0.29 -15.50 2.49
N ARG A 131 -0.77 -15.46 3.74
CA ARG A 131 -2.15 -15.88 4.07
C ARG A 131 -3.19 -15.02 3.37
N ALA A 132 -3.05 -13.69 3.38
CA ALA A 132 -3.97 -12.79 2.68
C ALA A 132 -3.96 -13.00 1.17
N GLY A 133 -2.82 -13.36 0.57
CA GLY A 133 -2.72 -13.72 -0.84
C GLY A 133 -3.30 -15.10 -1.17
N ALA A 134 -3.25 -16.05 -0.23
CA ALA A 134 -3.77 -17.41 -0.40
C ALA A 134 -5.26 -17.55 -0.05
N GLU A 135 -5.80 -16.68 0.81
CA GLU A 135 -7.18 -16.72 1.27
C GLU A 135 -8.14 -16.37 0.13
N LYS A 136 -9.05 -17.30 -0.18
CA LYS A 136 -10.00 -17.16 -1.28
C LYS A 136 -10.94 -15.97 -1.03
N GLY A 137 -10.80 -14.92 -1.82
CA GLY A 137 -11.62 -13.70 -1.72
C GLY A 137 -10.94 -12.52 -1.01
N SER A 138 -9.75 -12.73 -0.45
CA SER A 138 -8.89 -11.62 0.00
C SER A 138 -7.98 -11.15 -1.13
N ARG A 139 -7.80 -9.84 -1.24
CA ARG A 139 -6.88 -9.20 -2.20
C ARG A 139 -5.74 -8.52 -1.46
N LEU A 140 -4.52 -8.67 -1.97
CA LEU A 140 -3.32 -8.03 -1.41
C LEU A 140 -2.72 -7.02 -2.40
N LEU A 141 -2.67 -5.75 -1.98
CA LEU A 141 -1.95 -4.70 -2.69
C LEU A 141 -0.74 -4.24 -1.86
N ILE A 142 0.46 -4.40 -2.42
CA ILE A 142 1.70 -3.88 -1.82
C ILE A 142 2.09 -2.65 -2.61
N SER A 143 2.48 -1.57 -1.93
CA SER A 143 2.77 -0.29 -2.55
C SER A 143 4.06 0.30 -2.01
N GLY A 144 4.82 0.96 -2.89
CA GLY A 144 5.98 1.75 -2.51
C GLY A 144 6.30 2.83 -3.54
N PHE A 145 7.28 3.67 -3.21
CA PHE A 145 7.71 4.80 -4.05
C PHE A 145 9.16 4.65 -4.52
N GLN A 146 9.52 5.39 -5.57
CA GLN A 146 10.83 5.27 -6.22
C GLN A 146 11.83 6.36 -5.81
N ARG A 147 11.33 7.53 -5.46
CA ARG A 147 12.12 8.74 -5.26
C ARG A 147 11.69 9.43 -4.00
N VAL A 148 12.63 9.96 -3.26
CA VAL A 148 12.38 10.73 -2.05
C VAL A 148 13.54 11.69 -1.83
N GLU A 149 13.24 12.90 -1.36
CA GLU A 149 14.26 13.87 -1.00
C GLU A 149 15.14 13.30 0.14
N VAL A 150 16.45 13.53 0.10
CA VAL A 150 17.42 12.84 0.97
C VAL A 150 17.18 13.13 2.45
N GLU A 151 16.92 14.38 2.82
CA GLU A 151 16.65 14.75 4.21
C GLU A 151 15.35 14.09 4.71
N ALA A 152 14.29 14.13 3.91
CA ALA A 152 13.04 13.42 4.20
C ALA A 152 13.26 11.90 4.31
N ALA A 153 14.05 11.30 3.42
CA ALA A 153 14.36 9.88 3.42
C ALA A 153 15.04 9.47 4.74
N ARG A 154 16.03 10.25 5.18
CA ARG A 154 16.73 10.05 6.45
C ARG A 154 15.79 10.20 7.64
N ALA A 155 14.96 11.24 7.65
CA ALA A 155 14.00 11.48 8.73
C ALA A 155 12.98 10.33 8.88
N MET A 156 12.63 9.67 7.77
CA MET A 156 11.70 8.53 7.75
C MET A 156 12.38 7.17 7.90
N GLY A 157 13.72 7.10 7.92
CA GLY A 157 14.47 5.84 8.01
C GLY A 157 14.66 5.09 6.68
N VAL A 158 14.26 5.66 5.54
CA VAL A 158 14.45 5.06 4.21
C VAL A 158 15.94 4.91 3.91
N VAL A 159 16.35 3.76 3.40
CA VAL A 159 17.74 3.50 3.02
C VAL A 159 18.10 4.37 1.80
N VAL A 160 18.96 5.36 2.02
CA VAL A 160 19.48 6.24 0.96
C VAL A 160 20.67 5.58 0.27
N ARG A 161 20.55 5.32 -1.04
CA ARG A 161 21.67 4.86 -1.89
C ARG A 161 21.85 5.80 -3.07
N ARG A 162 23.11 6.19 -3.32
CA ARG A 162 23.54 6.96 -4.51
C ARG A 162 22.65 8.20 -4.77
N PRO A 163 22.59 9.16 -3.83
CA PRO A 163 21.78 10.36 -4.02
C PRO A 163 22.23 11.13 -5.28
N ARG A 164 21.27 11.77 -5.95
CA ARG A 164 21.50 12.60 -7.14
C ARG A 164 20.89 13.97 -6.93
N ARG A 165 21.51 14.98 -7.53
CA ARG A 165 20.95 16.33 -7.54
C ARG A 165 20.01 16.49 -8.73
N GLU A 166 18.75 16.81 -8.45
CA GLU A 166 17.69 17.00 -9.44
C GLU A 166 16.89 18.25 -9.06
N ASP A 167 16.72 19.18 -10.00
CA ASP A 167 15.97 20.44 -9.79
C ASP A 167 16.38 21.19 -8.50
N GLY A 168 17.67 21.20 -8.20
CA GLY A 168 18.23 21.86 -7.01
C GLY A 168 18.03 21.12 -5.68
N ARG A 169 17.44 19.92 -5.70
CA ARG A 169 17.20 19.05 -4.53
C ARG A 169 18.05 17.80 -4.60
N ASP A 170 18.47 17.29 -3.46
CA ASP A 170 19.14 15.99 -3.39
C ASP A 170 18.09 14.89 -3.21
N VAL A 171 18.04 13.96 -4.16
CA VAL A 171 17.03 12.91 -4.26
C VAL A 171 17.69 11.55 -4.14
N ALA A 172 17.12 10.69 -3.31
CA ALA A 172 17.48 9.28 -3.19
C ALA A 172 16.51 8.40 -3.98
N PHE A 173 17.03 7.31 -4.53
CA PHE A 173 16.21 6.26 -5.14
C PHE A 173 15.90 5.19 -4.11
N ALA A 174 14.63 5.08 -3.75
CA ALA A 174 14.13 4.06 -2.86
C ALA A 174 14.05 2.71 -3.59
N ARG A 175 14.45 1.65 -2.90
CA ARG A 175 14.29 0.26 -3.36
C ARG A 175 13.14 -0.36 -2.61
N ARG A 176 12.40 -1.26 -3.27
CA ARG A 176 11.44 -2.14 -2.61
C ARG A 176 12.12 -2.93 -1.50
N SER A 177 11.43 -3.13 -0.37
CA SER A 177 11.97 -3.94 0.73
C SER A 177 12.15 -5.41 0.32
N PRO A 178 13.23 -6.10 0.75
CA PRO A 178 13.48 -7.51 0.43
C PRO A 178 12.34 -8.47 0.84
N TRP A 179 11.67 -8.18 1.96
CA TRP A 179 10.55 -9.00 2.44
C TRP A 179 9.36 -9.03 1.46
N VAL A 180 9.26 -8.08 0.54
CA VAL A 180 8.20 -8.12 -0.48
C VAL A 180 8.43 -9.28 -1.45
N ASP A 181 9.69 -9.53 -1.80
CA ASP A 181 10.08 -10.63 -2.69
C ASP A 181 9.83 -11.97 -1.99
N GLU A 182 10.12 -12.03 -0.69
CA GLU A 182 9.85 -13.20 0.14
C GLU A 182 8.35 -13.46 0.34
N ALA A 183 7.54 -12.42 0.55
CA ALA A 183 6.11 -12.54 0.85
C ALA A 183 5.26 -12.85 -0.39
N ALA A 184 5.63 -12.29 -1.54
CA ALA A 184 4.84 -12.43 -2.76
C ALA A 184 5.32 -13.55 -3.69
N GLY A 185 6.53 -14.09 -3.45
CA GLY A 185 7.10 -15.17 -4.24
C GLY A 185 7.38 -14.79 -5.70
N ASP A 186 7.52 -15.80 -6.56
CA ASP A 186 7.90 -15.63 -7.97
C ASP A 186 6.79 -14.98 -8.84
N ASP A 187 5.54 -15.00 -8.36
CA ASP A 187 4.37 -14.46 -9.09
C ASP A 187 4.12 -12.97 -8.81
N LEU A 188 5.03 -12.30 -8.09
CA LEU A 188 4.86 -10.88 -7.77
C LEU A 188 4.90 -10.02 -9.03
N ARG A 189 3.76 -9.44 -9.35
CA ARG A 189 3.68 -8.51 -10.47
C ARG A 189 4.04 -7.10 -10.06
N VAL A 190 4.95 -6.48 -10.80
CA VAL A 190 5.37 -5.08 -10.58
C VAL A 190 4.75 -4.18 -11.63
N VAL A 191 3.97 -3.19 -11.18
CA VAL A 191 3.21 -2.30 -12.07
C VAL A 191 3.37 -0.84 -11.62
N SER A 192 3.35 0.12 -12.55
CA SER A 192 3.18 1.54 -12.18
C SER A 192 1.81 1.73 -11.54
N GLY A 193 1.77 2.40 -10.38
CA GLY A 193 0.53 2.69 -9.67
C GLY A 193 -0.45 3.51 -10.54
N GLU A 194 0.08 4.44 -11.32
CA GLU A 194 -0.71 5.28 -12.23
C GLU A 194 -1.32 4.47 -13.38
N GLN A 195 -0.55 3.55 -13.98
CA GLN A 195 -1.03 2.67 -15.05
C GLN A 195 -2.08 1.69 -14.54
N PHE A 196 -1.83 1.08 -13.37
CA PHE A 196 -2.76 0.17 -12.74
C PHE A 196 -4.09 0.87 -12.42
N PHE A 197 -4.03 2.06 -11.81
CA PHE A 197 -5.21 2.87 -11.51
C PHE A 197 -5.98 3.23 -12.79
N ALA A 198 -5.30 3.69 -13.83
CA ALA A 198 -5.95 4.04 -15.10
C ALA A 198 -6.63 2.83 -15.76
N ALA A 199 -6.04 1.64 -15.65
CA ALA A 199 -6.64 0.41 -16.15
C ALA A 199 -7.90 0.01 -15.36
N TRP A 200 -7.82 0.09 -14.03
CA TRP A 200 -8.95 -0.18 -13.15
C TRP A 200 -10.12 0.78 -13.42
N VAL A 201 -9.84 2.07 -13.58
CA VAL A 201 -10.83 3.08 -13.96
C VAL A 201 -11.42 2.81 -15.35
N ALA A 202 -10.63 2.29 -16.29
CA ALA A 202 -11.10 1.91 -17.62
C ALA A 202 -11.86 0.56 -17.65
N GLY A 203 -11.95 -0.17 -16.52
CA GLY A 203 -12.55 -1.51 -16.47
C GLY A 203 -11.75 -2.56 -17.25
N ARG A 204 -10.44 -2.32 -17.43
CA ARG A 204 -9.54 -3.27 -18.08
C ARG A 204 -8.95 -4.19 -17.01
N ALA A 205 -8.99 -5.50 -17.26
CA ALA A 205 -8.24 -6.48 -16.47
C ALA A 205 -6.73 -6.21 -16.62
N PHE A 206 -5.95 -6.51 -15.59
CA PHE A 206 -4.53 -6.26 -15.59
C PHE A 206 -3.77 -7.55 -15.41
#